data_AF-A0A946S843-F1
#
_entry.id   AF-A0A946S843-F1
#
_cell.length_a   1.000
_cell.length_b   1.000
_cell.length_c   1.000
_cell.angle_alpha   90.00
_cell.angle_beta   90.00
_cell.angle_gamma   90.00
#
_symmetry.space_group_name_H-M   'P 1'
#
loop_
_entity.id
_entity.type
_entity.pdbx_description
1 polymer ?
#
loop_
_entity_poly.entity_id
_entity_poly.type
_entity_poly.pdbx_seq_one_letter_code
_entity_poly.pdbx_strand_id
1 'polypeptide(L)'
;MITHTHRTPWIFCILFAASTLFSTNLSAQKGNQDDESKNRKPLITQDEYNKLLMWIVDEKYENVLYKCIRYTENEKTKKLPLPYIYMAQAYLGIHVSDDHDLREQYQADKNKAIKNCLKYTSKFVKKDKESEYYYEFMEFYDDLWEHATNAAETEMDNEKYTKAKSYYKYLTSIDPEDPGAWLMFASAYQLINSKKEAAETYEIARNLLIEQGGKGLREVQTNLLHYAIIYNAELLSTIDRAAALEWLALGEDLFRGDREFEAVKRSIGG
;
A
#
# COMPACT_ATOMS: atom_id res chain seq x y z
N MET A 1 -10.82 -62.20 24.19
CA MET A 1 -11.34 -62.10 22.82
C MET A 1 -11.01 -60.70 22.34
N ILE A 2 -10.17 -60.62 21.31
CA ILE A 2 -9.50 -59.42 20.80
C ILE A 2 -10.50 -58.57 20.03
N THR A 3 -10.48 -57.24 20.20
CA THR A 3 -10.39 -56.27 19.09
C THR A 3 -10.11 -54.86 19.62
N HIS A 4 -8.84 -54.46 19.48
CA HIS A 4 -8.46 -53.07 19.26
C HIS A 4 -8.81 -52.70 17.81
N THR A 5 -9.37 -51.51 17.58
CA THR A 5 -9.42 -50.91 16.24
C THR A 5 -8.65 -49.60 16.23
N HIS A 6 -7.84 -49.48 15.17
CA HIS A 6 -6.76 -48.53 14.97
C HIS A 6 -7.23 -47.19 14.35
N ARG A 7 -6.33 -46.22 14.49
CA ARG A 7 -6.30 -44.84 13.99
C ARG A 7 -5.96 -44.70 12.48
N THR A 8 -6.28 -43.51 11.94
CA THR A 8 -5.58 -42.68 10.90
C THR A 8 -5.83 -42.97 9.38
N PRO A 9 -5.39 -42.10 8.44
CA PRO A 9 -6.14 -40.96 7.87
C PRO A 9 -6.26 -41.04 6.33
N TRP A 10 -7.06 -40.18 5.69
CA TRP A 10 -7.21 -40.16 4.23
C TRP A 10 -6.28 -39.12 3.57
N ILE A 11 -5.37 -39.60 2.72
CA ILE A 11 -4.62 -38.84 1.72
C ILE A 11 -5.13 -39.31 0.35
N PHE A 12 -5.60 -38.39 -0.49
CA PHE A 12 -5.91 -38.68 -1.89
C PHE A 12 -4.80 -38.12 -2.79
N CYS A 13 -4.04 -39.04 -3.39
CA CYS A 13 -3.26 -38.82 -4.60
C CYS A 13 -4.06 -39.38 -5.79
N ILE A 14 -4.30 -38.61 -6.84
CA ILE A 14 -4.74 -39.14 -8.14
C ILE A 14 -3.69 -38.79 -9.18
N LEU A 15 -2.94 -39.81 -9.58
CA LEU A 15 -2.22 -39.91 -10.85
C LEU A 15 -3.21 -40.41 -11.90
N PHE A 16 -3.22 -39.80 -13.09
CA PHE A 16 -3.84 -40.39 -14.27
C PHE A 16 -2.77 -40.62 -15.34
N ALA A 17 -2.68 -41.84 -15.83
CA ALA A 17 -1.67 -42.31 -16.76
C ALA A 17 -2.31 -42.76 -18.08
N ALA A 18 -1.52 -42.59 -19.15
CA ALA A 18 -1.55 -43.25 -20.47
C ALA A 18 -2.75 -42.89 -21.40
N SER A 19 -2.60 -42.78 -22.73
CA SER A 19 -1.77 -43.60 -23.64
C SER A 19 -1.67 -43.01 -25.07
N THR A 20 -0.44 -42.92 -25.62
CA THR A 20 0.10 -43.43 -26.93
C THR A 20 -0.82 -43.56 -28.18
N LEU A 21 -0.47 -43.39 -29.48
CA LEU A 21 0.69 -43.18 -30.38
C LEU A 21 0.06 -42.88 -31.79
N PHE A 22 0.60 -42.10 -32.73
CA PHE A 22 1.54 -42.53 -33.79
C PHE A 22 1.91 -41.34 -34.74
N SER A 23 3.17 -41.38 -35.17
CA SER A 23 3.98 -40.70 -36.22
C SER A 23 3.24 -40.33 -37.53
N THR A 24 3.65 -39.41 -38.43
CA THR A 24 4.92 -38.81 -38.89
C THR A 24 4.63 -37.54 -39.70
N ASN A 25 5.43 -36.47 -39.60
CA ASN A 25 6.07 -35.87 -40.78
C ASN A 25 7.17 -34.87 -40.39
N LEU A 26 8.28 -35.03 -41.08
CA LEU A 26 9.54 -34.32 -40.97
C LEU A 26 9.41 -32.95 -41.67
N SER A 27 10.16 -31.95 -41.17
CA SER A 27 10.46 -30.66 -41.82
C SER A 27 9.49 -29.49 -41.55
N ALA A 28 9.65 -28.83 -40.39
CA ALA A 28 9.63 -27.37 -40.24
C ALA A 28 9.62 -26.97 -38.75
N GLN A 29 10.62 -27.39 -37.97
CA GLN A 29 10.86 -26.82 -36.64
C GLN A 29 12.36 -26.71 -36.40
N LYS A 30 13.00 -25.89 -37.23
CA LYS A 30 14.32 -25.32 -36.94
C LYS A 30 14.12 -23.82 -36.81
N GLY A 31 13.49 -23.44 -35.70
CA GLY A 31 13.22 -22.06 -35.33
C GLY A 31 13.37 -21.92 -33.82
N ASN A 32 14.60 -21.63 -33.39
CA ASN A 32 14.96 -20.98 -32.13
C ASN A 32 14.32 -21.49 -30.83
N GLN A 33 14.63 -22.72 -30.43
CA GLN A 33 14.52 -23.13 -29.02
C GLN A 33 15.86 -23.04 -28.25
N ASP A 34 16.93 -22.58 -28.89
CA ASP A 34 18.28 -22.58 -28.31
C ASP A 34 18.69 -21.25 -27.63
N ASP A 35 17.77 -20.29 -27.45
CA ASP A 35 18.09 -18.95 -26.92
C ASP A 35 17.45 -18.60 -25.56
N GLU A 36 16.66 -19.50 -24.98
CA GLU A 36 15.83 -19.20 -23.80
C GLU A 36 16.55 -19.37 -22.44
N SER A 37 17.76 -19.93 -22.42
CA SER A 37 18.55 -20.14 -21.19
C SER A 37 19.86 -19.35 -21.13
N LYS A 38 20.09 -18.40 -22.04
CA LYS A 38 21.23 -17.49 -21.92
C LYS A 38 21.01 -16.59 -20.72
N ASN A 39 21.75 -16.88 -19.64
CA ASN A 39 22.13 -16.03 -18.52
C ASN A 39 22.06 -14.53 -18.88
N ARG A 40 20.87 -13.92 -18.85
CA ARG A 40 20.67 -12.52 -19.22
C ARG A 40 21.16 -11.73 -18.02
N LYS A 41 22.29 -11.04 -18.19
CA LYS A 41 22.79 -10.12 -17.17
C LYS A 41 21.64 -9.23 -16.68
N PRO A 42 21.49 -9.03 -15.36
CA PRO A 42 20.43 -8.21 -14.84
C PRO A 42 20.54 -6.81 -15.47
N LEU A 43 19.39 -6.21 -15.81
CA LEU A 43 19.34 -4.92 -16.50
C LEU A 43 19.92 -3.77 -15.65
N ILE A 44 19.89 -3.93 -14.33
CA ILE A 44 20.59 -3.12 -13.34
C ILE A 44 21.34 -4.10 -12.45
N THR A 45 22.64 -3.87 -12.26
CA THR A 45 23.49 -4.78 -11.48
C THR A 45 23.28 -4.62 -9.98
N GLN A 46 23.63 -5.66 -9.19
CA GLN A 46 23.58 -5.57 -7.74
C GLN A 46 24.48 -4.46 -7.19
N ASP A 47 25.67 -4.26 -7.77
CA ASP A 47 26.58 -3.18 -7.38
C ASP A 47 25.96 -1.78 -7.62
N GLU A 48 25.17 -1.63 -8.68
CA GLU A 48 24.43 -0.40 -8.91
C GLU A 48 23.33 -0.18 -7.86
N TYR A 49 22.63 -1.22 -7.42
CA TYR A 49 21.67 -1.11 -6.33
C TYR A 49 22.33 -0.83 -4.98
N ASN A 50 23.43 -1.51 -4.66
CA ASN A 50 24.22 -1.27 -3.45
C ASN A 50 24.70 0.20 -3.39
N LYS A 51 25.04 0.77 -4.55
CA LYS A 51 25.41 2.19 -4.65
C LYS A 51 24.24 3.13 -4.36
N LEU A 52 23.02 2.79 -4.80
CA LEU A 52 21.83 3.58 -4.46
C LEU A 52 21.54 3.52 -2.96
N LEU A 53 21.63 2.34 -2.34
CA LEU A 53 21.47 2.16 -0.90
C LEU A 53 22.48 2.98 -0.11
N MET A 54 23.77 2.92 -0.49
CA MET A 54 24.82 3.74 0.12
C MET A 54 24.51 5.23 0.00
N TRP A 55 23.99 5.69 -1.14
CA TRP A 55 23.58 7.09 -1.28
C TRP A 55 22.37 7.47 -0.45
N ILE A 56 21.43 6.55 -0.19
CA ILE A 56 20.32 6.80 0.75
C ILE A 56 20.88 6.97 2.18
N VAL A 57 21.77 6.07 2.60
CA VAL A 57 22.41 6.12 3.93
C VAL A 57 23.27 7.38 4.10
N ASP A 58 24.00 7.77 3.06
CA ASP A 58 24.80 9.01 3.05
C ASP A 58 23.95 10.29 2.85
N GLU A 59 22.61 10.19 2.83
CA GLU A 59 21.66 11.29 2.59
C GLU A 59 21.88 12.02 1.25
N LYS A 60 22.53 11.35 0.29
CA LYS A 60 22.78 11.83 -1.08
C LYS A 60 21.55 11.61 -1.97
N TYR A 61 20.40 12.08 -1.52
CA TYR A 61 19.11 11.81 -2.15
C TYR A 61 19.02 12.29 -3.60
N GLU A 62 19.63 13.44 -3.93
CA GLU A 62 19.65 13.95 -5.31
C GLU A 62 20.35 12.99 -6.28
N ASN A 63 21.41 12.31 -5.83
CA ASN A 63 22.13 11.33 -6.64
C ASN A 63 21.26 10.08 -6.90
N VAL A 64 20.51 9.64 -5.88
CA VAL A 64 19.54 8.55 -6.00
C VAL A 64 18.47 8.94 -7.02
N LEU A 65 17.87 10.13 -6.87
CA LEU A 65 16.84 10.62 -7.78
C LEU A 65 17.36 10.74 -9.21
N TYR A 66 18.51 11.37 -9.42
CA TYR A 66 19.11 11.52 -10.75
C TYR A 66 19.30 10.17 -11.44
N LYS A 67 19.86 9.18 -10.72
CA LYS A 67 20.14 7.86 -11.28
C LYS A 67 18.85 7.07 -11.53
N CYS A 68 17.92 7.05 -10.58
CA CYS A 68 16.66 6.32 -10.71
C CYS A 68 15.74 6.92 -11.78
N ILE A 69 15.68 8.24 -11.93
CA ILE A 69 14.90 8.88 -13.02
C ILE A 69 15.35 8.31 -14.37
N ARG A 70 16.66 8.24 -14.64
CA ARG A 70 17.19 7.66 -15.88
C ARG A 70 16.81 6.20 -16.07
N TYR A 71 16.75 5.40 -14.99
CA TYR A 71 16.25 4.03 -15.08
C TYR A 71 14.75 3.98 -15.38
N THR A 72 13.96 4.87 -14.79
CA THR A 72 12.50 4.89 -15.00
C THR A 72 12.08 5.48 -16.35
N GLU A 73 12.95 6.25 -17.01
CA GLU A 73 12.74 6.78 -18.36
C GLU A 73 13.23 5.85 -19.48
N ASN A 74 14.17 4.95 -19.17
CA ASN A 74 14.70 4.01 -20.15
C ASN A 74 13.73 2.85 -20.40
N GLU A 75 13.39 2.60 -21.68
CA GLU A 75 12.47 1.56 -22.13
C GLU A 75 12.75 0.16 -21.56
N LYS A 76 14.03 -0.18 -21.35
CA LYS A 76 14.44 -1.49 -20.84
C LYS A 76 14.19 -1.62 -19.33
N THR A 77 14.44 -0.56 -18.58
CA THR A 77 14.42 -0.60 -17.11
C THR A 77 13.17 0.02 -16.50
N LYS A 78 12.34 0.75 -17.26
CA LYS A 78 11.14 1.43 -16.75
C LYS A 78 10.10 0.52 -16.12
N LYS A 79 10.12 -0.78 -16.43
CA LYS A 79 9.23 -1.79 -15.86
C LYS A 79 9.76 -2.39 -14.56
N LEU A 80 11.03 -2.19 -14.22
CA LEU A 80 11.60 -2.69 -12.98
C LEU A 80 11.03 -1.91 -11.78
N PRO A 81 10.68 -2.59 -10.68
CA PRO A 81 10.06 -1.94 -9.52
C PRO A 81 11.08 -1.15 -8.69
N LEU A 82 12.25 -1.71 -8.40
CA LEU A 82 13.23 -1.15 -7.46
C LEU A 82 13.64 0.32 -7.71
N PRO A 83 13.85 0.79 -8.95
CA PRO A 83 14.12 2.23 -9.16
C PRO A 83 13.04 3.15 -8.58
N TYR A 84 11.78 2.72 -8.56
CA TYR A 84 10.67 3.53 -8.05
C TYR A 84 10.65 3.60 -6.52
N ILE A 85 10.95 2.51 -5.81
CA ILE A 85 10.99 2.53 -4.34
C ILE A 85 12.19 3.32 -3.83
N TYR A 86 13.35 3.23 -4.51
CA TYR A 86 14.50 4.07 -4.18
C TYR A 86 14.24 5.56 -4.43
N MET A 87 13.45 5.91 -5.45
CA MET A 87 12.98 7.29 -5.61
C MET A 87 12.08 7.70 -4.44
N ALA A 88 11.17 6.82 -4.02
CA ALA A 88 10.27 7.10 -2.91
C ALA A 88 11.04 7.33 -1.60
N GLN A 89 11.97 6.43 -1.25
CA GLN A 89 12.87 6.59 -0.10
C GLN A 89 13.66 7.90 -0.16
N ALA A 90 14.20 8.27 -1.33
CA ALA A 90 14.90 9.55 -1.47
C ALA A 90 13.98 10.76 -1.24
N TYR A 91 12.73 10.72 -1.72
CA TYR A 91 11.76 11.78 -1.45
C TYR A 91 11.32 11.83 0.01
N LEU A 92 11.20 10.70 0.69
CA LEU A 92 10.93 10.66 2.13
C LEU A 92 12.12 11.21 2.91
N GLY A 93 13.34 10.79 2.58
CA GLY A 93 14.58 11.34 3.15
C GLY A 93 14.66 12.85 3.02
N ILE A 94 14.35 13.40 1.84
CA ILE A 94 14.25 14.86 1.65
C ILE A 94 13.14 15.48 2.50
N HIS A 95 11.99 14.81 2.66
CA HIS A 95 10.89 15.33 3.47
C HIS A 95 11.25 15.47 4.95
N VAL A 96 12.02 14.52 5.49
CA VAL A 96 12.38 14.44 6.92
C VAL A 96 13.76 14.99 7.24
N SER A 97 14.58 15.28 6.23
CA SER A 97 15.93 15.82 6.41
C SER A 97 15.92 17.11 7.21
N ASP A 98 16.92 17.33 8.06
CA ASP A 98 17.12 18.58 8.81
C ASP A 98 17.69 19.72 7.95
N ASP A 99 18.24 19.43 6.76
CA ASP A 99 18.75 20.43 5.83
C ASP A 99 17.61 21.28 5.24
N HIS A 100 17.49 22.52 5.71
CA HIS A 100 16.46 23.45 5.26
C HIS A 100 16.60 23.81 3.78
N ASP A 101 17.83 23.97 3.28
CA ASP A 101 18.08 24.38 1.91
C ASP A 101 17.71 23.24 0.95
N LEU A 102 18.06 22.00 1.31
CA LEU A 102 17.63 20.81 0.57
C LEU A 102 16.11 20.67 0.56
N ARG A 103 15.46 20.85 1.72
CA ARG A 103 14.00 20.85 1.82
C ARG A 103 13.41 21.92 0.91
N GLU A 104 13.88 23.16 1.00
CA GLU A 104 13.39 24.30 0.22
C GLU A 104 13.62 24.12 -1.29
N GLN A 105 14.79 23.63 -1.70
CA GLN A 105 15.10 23.35 -3.11
C GLN A 105 14.11 22.36 -3.74
N TYR A 106 13.65 21.39 -2.96
CA TYR A 106 12.64 20.42 -3.39
C TYR A 106 11.19 20.86 -3.11
N GLN A 107 10.97 22.08 -2.61
CA GLN A 107 9.67 22.61 -2.19
C GLN A 107 9.33 23.97 -2.81
N ALA A 108 8.31 24.00 -3.67
CA ALA A 108 7.45 25.19 -3.81
C ALA A 108 6.20 25.10 -2.88
N ASP A 109 5.95 23.90 -2.34
CA ASP A 109 4.90 23.53 -1.38
C ASP A 109 5.57 22.54 -0.41
N LYS A 110 5.49 22.78 0.91
CA LYS A 110 6.15 21.97 1.95
C LYS A 110 5.84 20.47 1.84
N ASN A 111 4.70 20.16 1.24
CA ASN A 111 4.14 18.84 1.11
C ASN A 111 4.47 18.12 -0.20
N LYS A 112 5.28 18.73 -1.09
CA LYS A 112 5.60 18.17 -2.40
C LYS A 112 6.45 16.91 -2.33
N ALA A 113 7.43 16.85 -1.41
CA ALA A 113 8.33 15.72 -1.25
C ALA A 113 7.55 14.45 -0.83
N ILE A 114 6.76 14.52 0.24
CA ILE A 114 5.92 13.39 0.69
C ILE A 114 4.91 12.94 -0.37
N LYS A 115 4.31 13.87 -1.14
CA LYS A 115 3.43 13.49 -2.26
C LYS A 115 4.17 12.77 -3.38
N ASN A 116 5.40 13.17 -3.67
CA ASN A 116 6.23 12.43 -4.63
C ASN A 116 6.60 11.06 -4.07
N CYS A 117 6.94 10.94 -2.79
CA CYS A 117 7.17 9.66 -2.13
C CYS A 117 5.99 8.71 -2.37
N LEU A 118 4.78 9.10 -1.94
CA LEU A 118 3.53 8.35 -2.16
C LEU A 118 3.30 7.96 -3.64
N LYS A 119 3.50 8.92 -4.55
CA LYS A 119 3.36 8.68 -5.99
C LYS A 119 4.32 7.60 -6.50
N TYR A 120 5.59 7.63 -6.08
CA TYR A 120 6.59 6.67 -6.54
C TYR A 120 6.42 5.31 -5.85
N THR A 121 5.99 5.28 -4.59
CA THR A 121 5.57 4.03 -3.92
C THR A 121 4.39 3.37 -4.62
N SER A 122 3.34 4.12 -4.99
CA SER A 122 2.22 3.57 -5.77
C SER A 122 2.66 3.02 -7.14
N LYS A 123 3.69 3.62 -7.75
CA LYS A 123 4.27 3.10 -9.00
C LYS A 123 5.11 1.84 -8.77
N PHE A 124 5.81 1.74 -7.65
CA PHE A 124 6.54 0.55 -7.24
C PHE A 124 5.57 -0.64 -7.11
N VAL A 125 4.50 -0.49 -6.31
CA VAL A 125 3.50 -1.56 -6.09
C VAL A 125 2.90 -2.04 -7.41
N LYS A 126 2.57 -1.11 -8.33
CA LYS A 126 2.04 -1.46 -9.67
C LYS A 126 3.00 -2.27 -10.55
N LYS A 127 4.30 -2.25 -10.24
CA LYS A 127 5.35 -2.95 -10.99
C LYS A 127 5.77 -4.22 -10.30
N ASP A 128 5.77 -4.23 -8.97
CA ASP A 128 6.03 -5.40 -8.13
C ASP A 128 4.74 -6.22 -7.93
N LYS A 129 4.21 -6.76 -9.03
CA LYS A 129 2.89 -7.41 -9.03
C LYS A 129 2.80 -8.63 -8.14
N GLU A 130 3.90 -9.35 -7.99
CA GLU A 130 4.00 -10.56 -7.17
C GLU A 130 4.47 -10.23 -5.74
N SER A 131 4.61 -8.94 -5.40
CA SER A 131 5.09 -8.46 -4.10
C SER A 131 6.44 -9.07 -3.69
N GLU A 132 7.35 -9.24 -4.66
CA GLU A 132 8.66 -9.88 -4.46
C GLU A 132 9.48 -9.12 -3.42
N TYR A 133 9.40 -7.78 -3.42
CA TYR A 133 10.20 -6.93 -2.55
C TYR A 133 9.40 -6.29 -1.41
N TYR A 134 8.09 -6.55 -1.30
CA TYR A 134 7.23 -5.89 -0.31
C TYR A 134 7.81 -5.99 1.11
N TYR A 135 8.21 -7.19 1.53
CA TYR A 135 8.74 -7.45 2.86
C TYR A 135 10.09 -6.77 3.13
N GLU A 136 10.88 -6.47 2.08
CA GLU A 136 12.17 -5.79 2.23
C GLU A 136 12.01 -4.31 2.60
N PHE A 137 10.88 -3.70 2.27
CA PHE A 137 10.62 -2.27 2.47
C PHE A 137 9.60 -1.99 3.57
N MET A 138 9.38 -2.96 4.46
CA MET A 138 8.39 -2.83 5.53
C MET A 138 8.64 -1.62 6.44
N GLU A 139 9.86 -1.38 6.89
CA GLU A 139 10.17 -0.20 7.73
C GLU A 139 9.87 1.11 6.98
N PHE A 140 10.25 1.19 5.70
CA PHE A 140 9.93 2.34 4.86
C PHE A 140 8.42 2.58 4.71
N TYR A 141 7.61 1.52 4.61
CA TYR A 141 6.15 1.67 4.57
C TYR A 141 5.61 2.26 5.87
N ASP A 142 6.13 1.87 7.03
CA ASP A 142 5.66 2.42 8.30
C ASP A 142 5.92 3.92 8.39
N ASP A 143 7.16 4.34 8.07
CA ASP A 143 7.53 5.76 8.03
C ASP A 143 6.67 6.52 7.00
N LEU A 144 6.45 5.93 5.82
CA LEU A 144 5.62 6.54 4.80
C LEU A 144 4.18 6.75 5.28
N TRP A 145 3.59 5.77 5.96
CA TRP A 145 2.24 5.89 6.51
C TRP A 145 2.18 7.02 7.53
N GLU A 146 3.07 7.03 8.52
CA GLU A 146 3.12 8.06 9.56
C GLU A 146 3.21 9.47 8.95
N HIS A 147 4.17 9.70 8.05
CA HIS A 147 4.32 11.01 7.42
C HIS A 147 3.17 11.37 6.49
N ALA A 148 2.60 10.40 5.77
CA ALA A 148 1.47 10.64 4.88
C ALA A 148 0.18 10.97 5.63
N THR A 149 -0.12 10.28 6.73
CA THR A 149 -1.33 10.52 7.53
C THR A 149 -1.21 11.84 8.26
N ASN A 150 -0.08 12.15 8.90
CA ASN A 150 0.17 13.44 9.53
C ASN A 150 0.00 14.62 8.55
N ALA A 151 0.52 14.48 7.33
CA ALA A 151 0.35 15.49 6.29
C ALA A 151 -1.10 15.58 5.79
N ALA A 152 -1.82 14.45 5.69
CA ALA A 152 -3.21 14.42 5.28
C ALA A 152 -4.12 15.07 6.33
N GLU A 153 -3.94 14.73 7.61
CA GLU A 153 -4.65 15.29 8.77
C GLU A 153 -4.45 16.80 8.86
N THR A 154 -3.21 17.27 8.73
CA THR A 154 -2.92 18.71 8.67
C THR A 154 -3.73 19.40 7.56
N GLU A 155 -3.88 18.78 6.39
CA GLU A 155 -4.70 19.34 5.30
C GLU A 155 -6.21 19.22 5.58
N MET A 156 -6.66 18.22 6.34
CA MET A 156 -8.05 18.10 6.80
C MET A 156 -8.39 19.20 7.80
N ASP A 157 -7.53 19.44 8.79
CA ASP A 157 -7.69 20.50 9.81
C ASP A 157 -7.70 21.90 9.21
N ASN A 158 -6.92 22.09 8.14
CA ASN A 158 -6.92 23.33 7.37
C ASN A 158 -8.08 23.44 6.36
N GLU A 159 -9.04 22.52 6.40
CA GLU A 159 -10.19 22.41 5.49
C GLU A 159 -9.81 22.30 4.00
N LYS A 160 -8.56 21.91 3.71
CA LYS A 160 -8.03 21.70 2.36
C LYS A 160 -8.32 20.27 1.90
N TYR A 161 -9.59 19.88 1.93
CA TYR A 161 -10.04 18.51 1.69
C TYR A 161 -9.60 17.94 0.34
N THR A 162 -9.54 18.74 -0.72
CA THR A 162 -9.00 18.29 -2.03
C THR A 162 -7.52 17.88 -1.95
N LYS A 163 -6.73 18.58 -1.12
CA LYS A 163 -5.33 18.22 -0.87
C LYS A 163 -5.24 16.97 -0.01
N ALA A 164 -5.96 16.91 1.11
CA ALA A 164 -6.01 15.73 1.99
C ALA A 164 -6.42 14.47 1.21
N LYS A 165 -7.48 14.56 0.40
CA LYS A 165 -7.97 13.51 -0.49
C LYS A 165 -6.87 12.85 -1.32
N SER A 166 -5.90 13.63 -1.81
CA SER A 166 -4.82 13.09 -2.64
C SER A 166 -3.87 12.15 -1.89
N TYR A 167 -3.70 12.34 -0.58
CA TYR A 167 -2.89 11.47 0.26
C TYR A 167 -3.58 10.12 0.45
N TYR A 168 -4.81 10.15 0.95
CA TYR A 168 -5.59 8.93 1.18
C TYR A 168 -5.79 8.13 -0.11
N LYS A 169 -6.01 8.80 -1.25
CA LYS A 169 -6.02 8.13 -2.56
C LYS A 169 -4.72 7.36 -2.87
N TYR A 170 -3.56 7.91 -2.50
CA TYR A 170 -2.30 7.20 -2.73
C TYR A 170 -2.15 6.03 -1.76
N LEU A 171 -2.50 6.20 -0.48
CA LEU A 171 -2.46 5.12 0.50
C LEU A 171 -3.32 3.94 0.03
N THR A 172 -4.56 4.18 -0.42
CA THR A 172 -5.43 3.12 -0.99
C THR A 172 -4.92 2.53 -2.31
N SER A 173 -4.05 3.25 -3.02
CA SER A 173 -3.39 2.74 -4.23
C SER A 173 -2.10 1.96 -3.93
N ILE A 174 -1.53 2.11 -2.73
CA ILE A 174 -0.34 1.40 -2.26
C ILE A 174 -0.79 0.13 -1.56
N ASP A 175 -1.75 0.26 -0.64
CA ASP A 175 -2.41 -0.85 0.03
C ASP A 175 -3.93 -0.73 -0.15
N PRO A 176 -4.51 -1.48 -1.10
CA PRO A 176 -5.95 -1.53 -1.30
C PRO A 176 -6.71 -2.22 -0.16
N GLU A 177 -6.02 -2.91 0.75
CA GLU A 177 -6.62 -3.63 1.88
C GLU A 177 -6.63 -2.81 3.17
N ASP A 178 -6.16 -1.55 3.15
CA ASP A 178 -6.19 -0.63 4.31
C ASP A 178 -7.57 0.06 4.45
N PRO A 179 -8.45 -0.40 5.36
CA PRO A 179 -9.77 0.20 5.54
C PRO A 179 -9.71 1.63 6.11
N GLY A 180 -8.67 1.97 6.89
CA GLY A 180 -8.50 3.30 7.47
C GLY A 180 -8.23 4.35 6.39
N ALA A 181 -7.34 4.01 5.44
CA ALA A 181 -7.07 4.85 4.28
C ALA A 181 -8.32 5.03 3.39
N TRP A 182 -9.08 3.97 3.14
CA TRP A 182 -10.35 4.06 2.39
C TRP A 182 -11.38 4.91 3.10
N LEU A 183 -11.51 4.75 4.42
CA LEU A 183 -12.50 5.45 5.22
C LEU A 183 -12.23 6.96 5.24
N MET A 184 -10.97 7.38 5.42
CA MET A 184 -10.59 8.80 5.31
C MET A 184 -10.68 9.35 3.88
N PHE A 185 -10.43 8.51 2.86
CA PHE A 185 -10.65 8.91 1.47
C PHE A 185 -12.13 9.21 1.20
N ALA A 186 -13.04 8.41 1.78
CA ALA A 186 -14.47 8.63 1.71
C ALA A 186 -14.89 9.92 2.42
N SER A 187 -14.35 10.20 3.62
CA SER A 187 -14.59 11.47 4.34
C SER A 187 -14.17 12.68 3.52
N ALA A 188 -13.00 12.60 2.88
CA ALA A 188 -12.53 13.69 2.04
C ALA A 188 -13.44 13.93 0.83
N TYR A 189 -14.03 12.88 0.23
CA TYR A 189 -15.09 13.03 -0.79
C TYR A 189 -16.37 13.63 -0.21
N GLN A 190 -16.80 13.17 0.97
CA GLN A 190 -17.98 13.68 1.66
C GLN A 190 -17.88 15.20 1.90
N LEU A 191 -16.72 15.66 2.40
CA LEU A 191 -16.48 17.06 2.74
C LEU A 191 -16.37 17.99 1.52
N ILE A 192 -15.95 17.47 0.36
CA ILE A 192 -16.01 18.22 -0.91
C ILE A 192 -17.35 18.07 -1.65
N ASN A 193 -18.37 17.51 -1.00
CA ASN A 193 -19.71 17.26 -1.54
C ASN A 193 -19.77 16.30 -2.75
N SER A 194 -18.78 15.42 -2.92
CA SER A 194 -18.79 14.33 -3.89
C SER A 194 -19.50 13.10 -3.32
N LYS A 195 -20.81 13.20 -3.11
CA LYS A 195 -21.61 12.21 -2.36
C LYS A 195 -21.60 10.80 -2.96
N LYS A 196 -21.61 10.70 -4.29
CA LYS A 196 -21.61 9.40 -4.98
C LYS A 196 -20.29 8.67 -4.72
N GLU A 197 -19.18 9.36 -4.96
CA GLU A 197 -17.83 8.84 -4.74
C GLU A 197 -17.60 8.54 -3.25
N ALA A 198 -18.11 9.38 -2.34
CA ALA A 198 -18.07 9.14 -0.91
C ALA A 198 -18.76 7.81 -0.56
N ALA A 199 -20.00 7.61 -1.01
CA ALA A 199 -20.75 6.37 -0.76
C ALA A 199 -20.03 5.13 -1.32
N GLU A 200 -19.57 5.17 -2.57
CA GLU A 200 -18.81 4.08 -3.18
C GLU A 200 -17.54 3.74 -2.38
N THR A 201 -16.85 4.78 -1.87
CA THR A 201 -15.60 4.62 -1.11
C THR A 201 -15.85 4.10 0.32
N TYR A 202 -16.94 4.56 0.98
CA TYR A 202 -17.37 4.04 2.28
C TYR A 202 -17.70 2.55 2.20
N GLU A 203 -18.39 2.11 1.15
CA GLU A 203 -18.73 0.69 0.97
C GLU A 203 -17.48 -0.18 0.81
N ILE A 204 -16.40 0.32 0.19
CA ILE A 204 -15.12 -0.40 0.14
C ILE A 204 -14.55 -0.58 1.55
N ALA A 205 -14.45 0.49 2.33
CA ALA A 205 -13.94 0.43 3.71
C ALA A 205 -14.78 -0.51 4.59
N ARG A 206 -16.11 -0.46 4.43
CA ARG A 206 -17.06 -1.31 5.15
C ARG A 206 -16.80 -2.78 4.86
N ASN A 207 -16.70 -3.16 3.59
CA ASN A 207 -16.50 -4.55 3.20
C ASN A 207 -15.16 -5.09 3.70
N LEU A 208 -14.09 -4.29 3.65
CA LEU A 208 -12.79 -4.67 4.21
C LEU A 208 -12.88 -4.97 5.71
N LEU A 209 -13.58 -4.14 6.48
CA LEU A 209 -13.76 -4.39 7.93
C LEU A 209 -14.64 -5.61 8.21
N ILE A 210 -15.71 -5.82 7.46
CA ILE A 210 -16.57 -7.00 7.63
C ILE A 210 -15.82 -8.30 7.31
N GLU A 211 -15.04 -8.30 6.24
CA GLU A 211 -14.34 -9.49 5.76
C GLU A 211 -13.09 -9.81 6.59
N GLN A 212 -12.34 -8.78 6.96
CA GLN A 212 -11.00 -8.96 7.54
C GLN A 212 -10.93 -8.59 9.03
N GLY A 213 -11.82 -7.73 9.54
CA GLY A 213 -11.81 -7.26 10.92
C GLY A 213 -10.49 -6.59 11.33
N GLY A 214 -9.78 -6.00 10.37
CA GLY A 214 -8.45 -5.41 10.56
C GLY A 214 -7.29 -6.40 10.73
N LYS A 215 -7.49 -7.69 10.44
CA LYS A 215 -6.39 -8.66 10.37
C LYS A 215 -5.41 -8.25 9.27
N GLY A 216 -4.12 -8.36 9.56
CA GLY A 216 -3.05 -8.05 8.60
C GLY A 216 -2.61 -6.58 8.61
N LEU A 217 -3.35 -5.69 9.29
CA LEU A 217 -2.93 -4.31 9.46
C LEU A 217 -1.68 -4.20 10.34
N ARG A 218 -0.78 -3.33 9.94
CA ARG A 218 0.35 -2.89 10.75
C ARG A 218 -0.07 -1.82 11.73
N GLU A 219 0.74 -1.57 12.76
CA GLU A 219 0.42 -0.60 13.81
C GLU A 219 0.04 0.77 13.27
N VAL A 220 0.80 1.30 12.31
CA VAL A 220 0.50 2.60 11.66
C VAL A 220 -0.85 2.61 10.93
N GLN A 221 -1.26 1.47 10.35
CA GLN A 221 -2.54 1.33 9.66
C GLN A 221 -3.69 1.14 10.65
N THR A 222 -3.45 0.40 11.74
CA THR A 222 -4.39 0.28 12.85
C THR A 222 -4.64 1.64 13.51
N ASN A 223 -3.60 2.46 13.69
CA ASN A 223 -3.72 3.82 14.21
C ASN A 223 -4.52 4.71 13.26
N LEU A 224 -4.25 4.65 11.96
CA LEU A 224 -5.05 5.36 10.96
C LEU A 224 -6.52 4.90 10.97
N LEU A 225 -6.78 3.60 11.10
CA LEU A 225 -8.14 3.07 11.17
C LEU A 225 -8.87 3.56 12.43
N HIS A 226 -8.21 3.58 13.58
CA HIS A 226 -8.77 4.11 14.83
C HIS A 226 -9.20 5.57 14.65
N TYR A 227 -8.28 6.42 14.18
CA TYR A 227 -8.55 7.81 13.85
C TYR A 227 -9.69 7.94 12.83
N ALA A 228 -9.67 7.15 11.76
CA ALA A 228 -10.65 7.21 10.70
C ALA A 228 -12.06 6.87 11.20
N ILE A 229 -12.21 5.88 12.07
CA ILE A 229 -13.52 5.51 12.65
C ILE A 229 -14.05 6.65 13.53
N ILE A 230 -13.21 7.20 14.41
CA ILE A 230 -13.60 8.33 15.27
C ILE A 230 -14.02 9.53 14.42
N TYR A 231 -13.16 9.95 13.50
CA TYR A 231 -13.41 11.10 12.63
C TYR A 231 -14.73 10.94 11.86
N ASN A 232 -15.00 9.75 11.30
CA ASN A 232 -16.20 9.51 10.53
C ASN A 232 -17.45 9.36 11.41
N ALA A 233 -17.34 8.79 12.60
CA ALA A 233 -18.44 8.74 13.54
C ALA A 233 -18.89 10.16 13.90
N GLU A 234 -17.96 11.06 14.21
CA GLU A 234 -18.25 12.45 14.52
C GLU A 234 -18.82 13.20 13.30
N LEU A 235 -18.16 13.11 12.14
CA LEU A 235 -18.61 13.74 10.90
C LEU A 235 -20.04 13.32 10.54
N LEU A 236 -20.30 12.02 10.56
CA LEU A 236 -21.58 11.46 10.15
C LEU A 236 -22.66 11.60 11.23
N SER A 237 -22.33 11.81 12.51
CA SER A 237 -23.32 11.96 13.57
C SER A 237 -24.36 13.06 13.28
N THR A 238 -23.95 14.10 12.54
CA THR A 238 -24.79 15.24 12.13
C THR A 238 -25.42 15.09 10.75
N ILE A 239 -25.00 14.09 9.97
CA ILE A 239 -25.40 13.86 8.57
C ILE A 239 -26.28 12.62 8.46
N ASP A 240 -25.75 11.50 8.95
CA ASP A 240 -26.38 10.18 9.01
C ASP A 240 -25.91 9.46 10.30
N ARG A 241 -26.69 9.64 11.37
CA ARG A 241 -26.39 9.05 12.68
C ARG A 241 -26.35 7.51 12.63
N ALA A 242 -27.11 6.88 11.74
CA ALA A 242 -27.11 5.42 11.64
C ALA A 242 -25.76 4.93 11.10
N ALA A 243 -25.25 5.57 10.05
CA ALA A 243 -23.92 5.28 9.52
C ALA A 243 -22.81 5.56 10.55
N ALA A 244 -22.92 6.64 11.34
CA ALA A 244 -21.98 6.92 12.42
C ALA A 244 -21.90 5.79 13.46
N LEU A 245 -23.06 5.29 13.92
CA LEU A 245 -23.13 4.17 14.87
C LEU A 245 -22.62 2.87 14.27
N GLU A 246 -22.81 2.66 12.97
CA GLU A 246 -22.30 1.49 12.28
C GLU A 246 -20.77 1.44 12.26
N TRP A 247 -20.09 2.57 11.98
CA TRP A 247 -18.63 2.63 12.04
C TRP A 247 -18.08 2.31 13.43
N LEU A 248 -18.73 2.82 14.47
CA LEU A 248 -18.40 2.47 15.86
C LEU A 248 -18.64 0.97 16.12
N ALA A 249 -19.72 0.39 15.61
CA ALA A 249 -19.96 -1.04 15.76
C ALA A 249 -18.88 -1.90 15.06
N LEU A 250 -18.43 -1.49 13.87
CA LEU A 250 -17.37 -2.17 13.12
C LEU A 250 -15.99 -2.06 13.81
N GLY A 251 -15.72 -0.95 14.51
CA GLY A 251 -14.48 -0.75 15.25
C GLY A 251 -14.45 -1.43 16.63
N GLU A 252 -15.59 -1.88 17.14
CA GLU A 252 -15.75 -2.37 18.51
C GLU A 252 -14.78 -3.51 18.86
N ASP A 253 -14.63 -4.48 17.96
CA ASP A 253 -13.76 -5.64 18.22
C ASP A 253 -12.27 -5.28 18.26
N LEU A 254 -11.87 -4.17 17.63
CA LEU A 254 -10.49 -3.68 17.62
C LEU A 254 -10.19 -2.70 18.75
N PHE A 255 -11.15 -1.83 19.07
CA PHE A 255 -10.89 -0.63 19.87
C PHE A 255 -11.70 -0.56 21.17
N ARG A 256 -12.41 -1.63 21.55
CA ARG A 256 -13.12 -1.68 22.84
C ARG A 256 -12.19 -1.37 24.00
N GLY A 257 -12.63 -0.47 24.86
CA GLY A 257 -11.88 -0.03 26.04
C GLY A 257 -10.83 1.05 25.75
N ASP A 258 -10.60 1.42 24.49
CA ASP A 258 -9.86 2.63 24.18
C ASP A 258 -10.64 3.87 24.65
N ARG A 259 -9.95 4.78 25.33
CA ARG A 259 -10.60 5.89 26.03
C ARG A 259 -11.31 6.85 25.08
N GLU A 260 -10.69 7.15 23.95
CA GLU A 260 -11.21 8.11 22.97
C GLU A 260 -12.38 7.51 22.21
N PHE A 261 -12.21 6.27 21.71
CA PHE A 261 -13.25 5.52 21.05
C PHE A 261 -14.51 5.39 21.92
N GLU A 262 -14.36 5.00 23.19
CA GLU A 262 -15.48 4.87 24.13
C GLU A 262 -16.12 6.23 24.48
N ALA A 263 -15.36 7.33 24.44
CA ALA A 263 -15.91 8.66 24.66
C ALA A 263 -16.81 9.09 23.48
N VAL A 264 -16.33 8.91 22.25
CA VAL A 264 -17.07 9.23 21.03
C VAL A 264 -18.34 8.38 20.93
N LYS A 265 -18.21 7.07 21.16
CA LYS A 265 -19.36 6.13 21.17
C LYS A 265 -20.47 6.58 22.13
N ARG A 266 -20.11 6.90 23.37
CA ARG A 266 -21.07 7.42 24.37
C ARG A 266 -21.69 8.75 23.95
N SER A 267 -20.93 9.64 23.32
CA SER A 267 -21.42 10.96 22.89
C SER A 267 -22.47 10.88 21.78
N ILE A 268 -22.33 9.91 20.86
CA ILE A 268 -23.24 9.70 19.73
C ILE A 268 -24.45 8.82 20.14
N GLY A 269 -24.38 8.18 21.31
CA GLY A 269 -25.42 7.33 21.87
C GLY A 269 -25.40 5.90 21.34
N GLY A 270 -24.19 5.35 21.16
CA GLY A 270 -23.93 3.93 20.95
C GLY A 270 -23.53 3.20 22.23
#